data_AF-A0A7Y2JDE0-F1
#
_entry.id   AF-A0A7Y2JDE0-F1
#
_cell.length_a   1.000
_cell.length_b   1.000
_cell.length_c   1.000
_cell.angle_alpha   90.00
_cell.angle_beta   90.00
_cell.angle_gamma   90.00
#
_symmetry.space_group_name_H-M   'P 1'
#
loop_
_entity.id
_entity.type
_entity.pdbx_description
1 polymer ?
#
loop_
_entity_poly.entity_id
_entity_poly.type
_entity_poly.pdbx_seq_one_letter_code
_entity_poly.pdbx_strand_id
1 'polypeptide(L)'
;GPEPEIRVTPPKSLQEAVVAPLKDFFSRRAAGALLLLIILYKLGDAYAGTLTTAFLIRGVGFSPTEVETINKGLGLVSLIFGAMFGGTLMVRLGLYRSLMIFGILQAVSNLSFMVLAWVGKSYAMLVATVAFENVCGGMGTAAFVALLMAMCDHRYTATQYALLSSLAALGRIFVAPTSGYVVESVGWAVFFLLTAITALPGLWMLWRWRLEITGLSESPAEAAP
;
A
#
# COMPACT_ATOMS: atom_id res chain seq x y z
N GLY A 1 -10.12 28.51 21.43
CA GLY A 1 -9.50 29.83 21.14
C GLY A 1 -9.47 30.05 19.63
N PRO A 2 -9.14 31.25 19.11
CA PRO A 2 -8.98 31.42 17.67
C PRO A 2 -7.79 30.58 17.20
N GLU A 3 -8.04 29.76 16.19
CA GLU A 3 -7.04 28.88 15.59
C GLU A 3 -5.90 29.75 15.04
N PRO A 4 -4.62 29.49 15.38
CA PRO A 4 -3.52 30.27 14.85
C PRO A 4 -3.51 30.11 13.32
N GLU A 5 -3.80 31.20 12.59
CA GLU A 5 -3.68 31.24 11.14
C GLU A 5 -2.22 30.94 10.77
N ILE A 6 -1.93 29.67 10.46
CA ILE A 6 -0.69 29.29 9.78
C ILE A 6 -0.78 29.94 8.40
N ARG A 7 -0.24 31.16 8.27
CA ARG A 7 -0.10 31.84 6.98
C ARG A 7 0.89 31.06 6.14
N VAL A 8 0.37 30.11 5.35
CA VAL A 8 1.13 29.43 4.31
C VAL A 8 1.43 30.47 3.24
N THR A 9 2.61 31.09 3.29
CA THR A 9 3.07 31.98 2.21
C THR A 9 3.31 31.14 0.96
N PRO A 10 2.62 31.43 -0.16
CA PRO A 10 2.82 30.66 -1.39
C PRO A 10 4.28 30.77 -1.85
N PRO A 11 4.90 29.66 -2.30
CA PRO A 11 6.30 29.65 -2.69
C PRO A 11 6.51 30.61 -3.86
N LYS A 12 7.55 31.45 -3.77
CA LYS A 12 7.79 32.52 -4.74
C LYS A 12 8.55 32.03 -5.98
N SER A 13 9.04 30.78 -5.95
CA SER A 13 9.74 30.14 -7.07
C SER A 13 9.57 28.61 -7.06
N LEU A 14 9.76 27.98 -8.23
CA LEU A 14 9.83 26.52 -8.35
C LEU A 14 10.92 25.90 -7.47
N GLN A 15 12.02 26.63 -7.24
CA GLN A 15 13.11 26.19 -6.39
C GLN A 15 12.68 26.11 -4.92
N GLU A 16 11.93 27.10 -4.42
CA GLU A 16 11.32 27.03 -3.09
C GLU A 16 10.21 25.97 -3.01
N ALA A 17 9.44 25.79 -4.09
CA ALA A 17 8.35 24.82 -4.13
C ALA A 17 8.80 23.35 -4.17
N VAL A 18 10.04 23.07 -4.61
CA VAL A 18 10.56 21.71 -4.83
C VAL A 18 11.82 21.41 -3.99
N VAL A 19 12.82 22.29 -3.99
CA VAL A 19 14.12 22.02 -3.34
C VAL A 19 14.02 22.11 -1.82
N ALA A 20 13.26 23.07 -1.28
CA ALA A 20 13.08 23.19 0.17
C ALA A 20 12.35 21.98 0.79
N PRO A 21 11.24 21.48 0.23
CA PRO A 21 10.59 20.26 0.71
C PRO A 21 11.45 19.00 0.64
N LEU A 22 12.26 18.83 -0.42
CA LEU A 22 13.20 17.70 -0.53
C LEU A 22 14.27 17.80 0.55
N LYS A 23 14.91 18.97 0.68
CA LYS A 23 15.99 19.17 1.65
C LYS A 23 15.48 18.96 3.08
N ASP A 24 14.29 19.44 3.40
CA ASP A 24 13.61 19.17 4.68
C ASP A 24 13.45 17.66 4.92
N PHE A 25 12.84 16.94 3.97
CA PHE A 25 12.60 15.52 4.11
C PHE A 25 13.90 14.71 4.26
N PHE A 26 14.90 14.94 3.39
CA PHE A 26 16.18 14.22 3.41
C PHE A 26 17.10 14.61 4.57
N SER A 27 16.86 15.75 5.23
CA SER A 27 17.60 16.12 6.44
C SER A 27 17.23 15.28 7.66
N ARG A 28 16.08 14.57 7.61
CA ARG A 28 15.65 13.67 8.69
C ARG A 28 16.57 12.45 8.75
N ARG A 29 17.05 12.13 9.95
CA ARG A 29 17.95 10.99 10.22
C ARG A 29 17.39 9.65 9.71
N ALA A 30 16.06 9.56 9.59
CA ALA A 30 15.30 8.40 9.17
C ALA A 30 14.92 8.35 7.67
N ALA A 31 15.21 9.40 6.89
CA ALA A 31 14.59 9.61 5.57
C ALA A 31 14.75 8.40 4.63
N GLY A 32 15.97 7.91 4.44
CA GLY A 32 16.23 6.77 3.56
C GLY A 32 15.54 5.49 4.00
N ALA A 33 15.44 5.25 5.32
CA ALA A 33 14.70 4.11 5.84
C ALA A 33 13.20 4.27 5.60
N LEU A 34 12.61 5.44 5.85
CA LEU A 34 11.20 5.68 5.56
C LEU A 34 10.87 5.49 4.08
N LEU A 35 11.73 5.95 3.17
CA LEU A 35 11.57 5.70 1.72
C LEU A 35 11.62 4.21 1.37
N LEU A 36 12.55 3.47 1.97
CA LEU A 36 12.64 2.03 1.77
C LEU A 36 11.41 1.32 2.35
N LEU A 37 10.90 1.74 3.50
CA LEU A 37 9.66 1.21 4.08
C LEU A 37 8.47 1.42 3.14
N ILE A 38 8.34 2.61 2.55
CA ILE A 38 7.28 2.93 1.57
C ILE A 38 7.29 1.92 0.41
N ILE A 39 8.47 1.63 -0.13
CA ILE A 39 8.63 0.70 -1.24
C ILE A 39 8.33 -0.74 -0.79
N LEU A 40 8.95 -1.19 0.30
CA LEU A 40 8.81 -2.56 0.79
C LEU A 40 7.39 -2.90 1.26
N TYR A 41 6.67 -1.94 1.86
CA TYR A 41 5.32 -2.16 2.38
C TYR A 41 4.33 -2.54 1.27
N LYS A 42 4.42 -1.91 0.09
CA LYS A 42 3.56 -2.23 -1.06
C LYS A 42 4.17 -3.22 -2.05
N LEU A 43 5.39 -3.70 -1.79
CA LEU A 43 6.11 -4.53 -2.75
C LEU A 43 5.39 -5.86 -3.05
N GLY A 44 4.98 -6.59 -2.01
CA GLY A 44 4.29 -7.88 -2.19
C GLY A 44 2.94 -7.74 -2.89
N ASP A 45 2.16 -6.74 -2.50
CA ASP A 45 0.88 -6.35 -3.11
C ASP A 45 1.06 -5.99 -4.60
N ALA A 46 2.12 -5.25 -4.93
CA ALA A 46 2.45 -4.88 -6.30
C ALA A 46 2.85 -6.07 -7.17
N TYR A 47 3.63 -7.00 -6.63
CA TYR A 47 3.98 -8.24 -7.32
C TYR A 47 2.71 -9.04 -7.65
N ALA A 48 1.86 -9.28 -6.65
CA ALA A 48 0.63 -10.03 -6.84
C ALA A 48 -0.27 -9.35 -7.88
N GLY A 49 -0.58 -8.06 -7.66
CA GLY A 49 -1.49 -7.30 -8.51
C GLY A 49 -1.07 -7.19 -9.98
N THR A 50 0.23 -7.23 -10.29
CA THR A 50 0.71 -7.20 -11.68
C THR A 50 0.23 -8.43 -12.47
N LEU A 51 0.25 -9.61 -11.83
CA LEU A 51 -0.03 -10.86 -12.51
C LEU A 51 -1.38 -11.48 -12.14
N THR A 52 -2.14 -10.94 -11.19
CA THR A 52 -3.45 -11.48 -10.78
C THR A 52 -4.38 -11.73 -11.98
N THR A 53 -4.61 -10.75 -12.85
CA THR A 53 -5.49 -10.94 -14.01
C THR A 53 -4.94 -11.99 -14.98
N ALA A 54 -3.63 -11.99 -15.22
CA ALA A 54 -2.97 -12.98 -16.07
C ALA A 54 -3.05 -14.40 -15.48
N PHE A 55 -2.89 -14.54 -14.16
CA PHE A 55 -3.05 -15.78 -13.41
C PHE A 55 -4.45 -16.35 -13.57
N LEU A 56 -5.48 -15.52 -13.35
CA LEU A 56 -6.86 -15.98 -13.41
C LEU A 56 -7.23 -16.50 -14.81
N ILE A 57 -6.77 -15.82 -15.86
CA ILE A 57 -7.06 -16.18 -17.25
C ILE A 57 -6.17 -17.33 -17.73
N ARG A 58 -4.84 -17.18 -17.63
CA ARG A 58 -3.86 -18.11 -18.22
C ARG A 58 -3.44 -19.24 -17.28
N GLY A 59 -3.42 -18.98 -15.97
CA GLY A 59 -3.05 -19.98 -14.96
C GLY A 59 -4.20 -20.90 -14.59
N VAL A 60 -5.36 -20.32 -14.25
CA VAL A 60 -6.54 -21.09 -13.79
C VAL A 60 -7.52 -21.43 -14.92
N GLY A 61 -7.57 -20.61 -15.98
CA GLY A 61 -8.45 -20.85 -17.13
C GLY A 61 -9.84 -20.22 -17.02
N PHE A 62 -9.99 -19.12 -16.27
CA PHE A 62 -11.21 -18.33 -16.31
C PHE A 62 -11.32 -17.54 -17.61
N SER A 63 -12.56 -17.28 -18.04
CA SER A 63 -12.77 -16.40 -19.19
C SER A 63 -12.44 -14.95 -18.81
N PRO A 64 -11.92 -14.15 -19.75
CA PRO A 64 -11.65 -12.73 -19.50
C PRO A 64 -12.89 -11.96 -19.02
N THR A 65 -14.06 -12.31 -19.55
CA THR A 65 -15.34 -11.71 -19.18
C THR A 65 -15.73 -12.01 -17.73
N GLU A 66 -15.52 -13.24 -17.24
CA GLU A 66 -15.76 -13.59 -15.83
C GLU A 66 -14.87 -12.78 -14.89
N VAL A 67 -13.57 -12.73 -15.19
CA VAL A 67 -12.57 -12.02 -14.38
C VAL A 67 -12.85 -10.52 -14.36
N GLU A 68 -13.13 -9.93 -15.53
CA GLU A 68 -13.43 -8.51 -15.66
C GLU A 68 -14.73 -8.11 -14.95
N THR A 69 -15.77 -8.93 -15.07
CA THR A 69 -17.06 -8.67 -14.39
C THR A 69 -16.90 -8.62 -12.88
N ILE A 70 -16.16 -9.57 -12.32
CA ILE A 70 -15.91 -9.63 -10.87
C ILE A 70 -15.04 -8.45 -10.44
N ASN A 71 -13.95 -8.15 -11.16
CA ASN A 71 -13.06 -7.04 -10.80
C ASN A 71 -13.76 -5.67 -10.85
N LYS A 72 -14.53 -5.39 -11.90
CA LYS A 72 -15.23 -4.09 -12.05
C LYS A 72 -16.41 -3.94 -11.09
N GLY A 73 -17.17 -5.01 -10.87
CA GLY A 73 -18.33 -4.98 -9.98
C GLY A 73 -17.91 -5.17 -8.53
N LEU A 74 -17.66 -6.42 -8.16
CA LEU A 74 -17.39 -6.82 -6.78
C LEU A 74 -16.04 -6.31 -6.27
N GLY A 75 -14.99 -6.34 -7.09
CA GLY A 75 -13.66 -5.87 -6.74
C GLY A 75 -13.66 -4.41 -6.33
N LEU A 76 -14.23 -3.52 -7.16
CA LEU A 76 -14.34 -2.10 -6.83
C LEU A 76 -15.15 -1.83 -5.56
N VAL A 77 -16.31 -2.48 -5.39
CA VAL A 77 -17.13 -2.33 -4.18
C VAL A 77 -16.37 -2.80 -2.94
N SER A 78 -15.68 -3.94 -3.04
CA SER A 78 -14.85 -4.51 -1.98
C SER A 78 -13.68 -3.60 -1.61
N LEU A 79 -13.05 -2.98 -2.61
CA LEU A 79 -11.95 -2.03 -2.43
C LEU A 79 -12.41 -0.79 -1.67
N ILE A 80 -13.54 -0.20 -2.07
CA ILE A 80 -14.13 0.97 -1.40
C ILE A 80 -14.50 0.60 0.04
N PHE A 81 -15.17 -0.53 0.23
CA PHE A 81 -15.53 -1.03 1.55
C PHE A 81 -14.29 -1.21 2.43
N GLY A 82 -13.25 -1.86 1.92
CA GLY A 82 -11.98 -2.05 2.62
C GLY A 82 -11.30 -0.73 2.98
N ALA A 83 -11.28 0.25 2.07
CA ALA A 83 -10.70 1.56 2.34
C ALA A 83 -11.46 2.31 3.45
N MET A 84 -12.79 2.33 3.39
CA MET A 84 -13.63 2.97 4.41
C MET A 84 -13.48 2.26 5.77
N PHE A 85 -13.61 0.93 5.77
CA PHE A 85 -13.46 0.13 6.98
C PHE A 85 -12.07 0.28 7.60
N GLY A 86 -11.02 0.17 6.78
CA GLY A 86 -9.63 0.40 7.20
C GLY A 86 -9.41 1.80 7.76
N GLY A 87 -10.00 2.82 7.13
CA GLY A 87 -10.02 4.20 7.63
C GLY A 87 -10.62 4.33 9.03
N THR A 88 -11.81 3.75 9.25
CA THR A 88 -12.45 3.78 10.57
C THR A 88 -11.67 3.01 11.63
N LEU A 89 -11.06 1.89 11.25
CA LEU A 89 -10.27 1.07 12.15
C LEU A 89 -8.95 1.76 12.55
N MET A 90 -8.37 2.56 11.65
CA MET A 90 -7.20 3.40 11.94
C MET A 90 -7.44 4.41 13.04
N VAL A 91 -8.62 5.02 13.09
CA VAL A 91 -8.98 5.96 14.16
C VAL A 91 -8.92 5.29 15.54
N ARG A 92 -9.26 3.99 15.62
CA ARG A 92 -9.27 3.25 16.88
C ARG A 92 -7.93 2.60 17.23
N LEU A 93 -7.19 2.11 16.24
CA LEU A 93 -5.97 1.33 16.45
C LEU A 93 -4.69 2.18 16.36
N GLY A 94 -4.77 3.38 15.78
CA GLY A 94 -3.63 4.20 15.44
C GLY A 94 -2.90 3.71 14.18
N LEU A 95 -1.99 4.55 13.67
CA LEU A 95 -1.31 4.34 12.39
C LEU A 95 -0.46 3.06 12.37
N TYR A 96 0.43 2.89 13.34
CA TYR A 96 1.36 1.76 13.39
C TYR A 96 0.64 0.40 13.44
N ARG A 97 -0.33 0.23 14.35
CA ARG A 97 -1.05 -1.05 14.50
C ARG A 97 -1.85 -1.38 13.25
N SER A 98 -2.44 -0.38 12.61
CA SER A 98 -3.20 -0.55 11.38
C SER A 98 -2.32 -0.96 10.21
N LEU A 99 -1.17 -0.29 10.01
CA LEU A 99 -0.19 -0.71 9.00
C LEU A 99 0.24 -2.16 9.20
N MET A 100 0.48 -2.58 10.45
CA MET A 100 0.89 -3.95 10.74
C MET A 100 -0.21 -4.96 10.40
N ILE A 101 -1.44 -4.72 10.87
CA ILE A 101 -2.57 -5.62 10.64
C ILE A 101 -2.90 -5.68 9.15
N PHE A 102 -2.95 -4.53 8.48
CA PHE A 102 -3.36 -4.47 7.07
C PHE A 102 -2.28 -5.05 6.16
N GLY A 103 -0.99 -4.81 6.46
CA GLY A 103 0.09 -5.46 5.72
C GLY A 103 0.10 -6.98 5.88
N ILE A 104 -0.22 -7.51 7.08
CA ILE A 104 -0.42 -8.95 7.27
C ILE A 104 -1.62 -9.45 6.47
N LEU A 105 -2.75 -8.75 6.52
CA LEU A 105 -3.95 -9.11 5.75
C LEU A 105 -3.68 -9.13 4.24
N GLN A 106 -2.90 -8.17 3.72
CA GLN A 106 -2.46 -8.16 2.32
C GLN A 106 -1.57 -9.37 1.97
N ALA A 107 -0.66 -9.76 2.87
CA ALA A 107 0.14 -10.97 2.67
C ALA A 107 -0.74 -12.24 2.67
N VAL A 108 -1.73 -12.31 3.56
CA VAL A 108 -2.70 -13.42 3.62
C VAL A 108 -3.60 -13.43 2.38
N SER A 109 -4.01 -12.28 1.86
CA SER A 109 -4.78 -12.24 0.61
C SER A 109 -3.98 -12.75 -0.57
N ASN A 110 -2.66 -12.51 -0.63
CA ASN A 110 -1.82 -13.13 -1.66
C ASN A 110 -1.83 -14.66 -1.56
N LEU A 111 -1.80 -15.22 -0.35
CA LEU A 111 -1.89 -16.68 -0.16
C LEU A 111 -3.23 -17.25 -0.61
N SER A 112 -4.32 -16.47 -0.63
CA SER A 112 -5.60 -16.94 -1.17
C SER A 112 -5.54 -17.25 -2.67
N PHE A 113 -4.71 -16.53 -3.45
CA PHE A 113 -4.42 -16.88 -4.85
C PHE A 113 -3.55 -18.13 -4.98
N MET A 114 -2.62 -18.37 -4.06
CA MET A 114 -1.89 -19.64 -4.00
C MET A 114 -2.85 -20.82 -3.82
N VAL A 115 -3.81 -20.69 -2.89
CA VAL A 115 -4.85 -21.72 -2.69
C VAL A 115 -5.70 -21.90 -3.95
N LEU A 116 -6.11 -20.81 -4.60
CA LEU A 116 -6.85 -20.88 -5.87
C LEU A 116 -6.04 -21.59 -6.97
N ALA A 117 -4.70 -21.43 -6.99
CA ALA A 117 -3.83 -22.11 -7.94
C ALA A 117 -3.81 -23.63 -7.73
N TRP A 118 -3.98 -24.10 -6.49
CA TRP A 118 -4.06 -25.54 -6.18
C TRP A 118 -5.45 -26.13 -6.37
N VAL A 119 -6.50 -25.40 -5.97
CA VAL A 119 -7.89 -25.84 -6.12
C VAL A 119 -8.30 -25.88 -7.61
N GLY A 120 -7.74 -24.98 -8.42
CA GLY A 120 -8.11 -24.85 -9.82
C GLY A 120 -9.40 -24.04 -10.02
N LYS A 121 -10.04 -24.22 -11.18
CA LYS A 121 -11.16 -23.39 -11.61
C LYS A 121 -12.41 -23.60 -10.74
N SER A 122 -12.62 -22.70 -9.79
CA SER A 122 -13.84 -22.60 -8.98
C SER A 122 -14.33 -21.16 -8.94
N TYR A 123 -15.55 -20.93 -9.43
CA TYR A 123 -16.13 -19.58 -9.47
C TYR A 123 -16.33 -19.00 -8.06
N ALA A 124 -16.76 -19.81 -7.10
CA ALA A 124 -16.92 -19.38 -5.71
C ALA A 124 -15.57 -18.96 -5.09
N MET A 125 -14.50 -19.73 -5.34
CA MET A 125 -13.16 -19.38 -4.85
C MET A 125 -12.61 -18.14 -5.55
N LEU A 126 -12.87 -17.95 -6.85
CA LEU A 126 -12.52 -16.73 -7.57
C LEU A 126 -13.17 -15.50 -6.92
N VAL A 127 -14.49 -15.54 -6.73
CA VAL A 127 -15.26 -14.45 -6.10
C VAL A 127 -14.71 -14.14 -4.71
N ALA A 128 -14.52 -15.15 -3.86
CA ALA A 128 -14.01 -14.97 -2.50
C ALA A 128 -12.58 -14.40 -2.49
N THR A 129 -11.69 -14.93 -3.33
CA THR A 129 -10.28 -14.51 -3.43
C THR A 129 -10.16 -13.06 -3.90
N VAL A 130 -10.90 -12.68 -4.95
CA VAL A 130 -10.89 -11.31 -5.48
C VAL A 130 -11.50 -10.33 -4.49
N ALA A 131 -12.64 -10.67 -3.87
CA ALA A 131 -13.24 -9.82 -2.86
C ALA A 131 -12.29 -9.61 -1.67
N PHE A 132 -11.69 -10.68 -1.17
CA PHE A 132 -10.77 -10.63 -0.04
C PHE A 132 -9.52 -9.80 -0.34
N GLU A 133 -8.91 -9.98 -1.52
CA GLU A 133 -7.77 -9.16 -1.96
C GLU A 133 -8.15 -7.69 -2.10
N ASN A 134 -9.30 -7.36 -2.70
CA ASN A 134 -9.70 -5.97 -2.85
C ASN A 134 -10.00 -5.30 -1.50
N VAL A 135 -10.64 -6.00 -0.55
CA VAL A 135 -10.84 -5.48 0.81
C VAL A 135 -9.48 -5.20 1.47
N CYS A 136 -8.56 -6.17 1.45
CA CYS A 136 -7.24 -6.03 2.07
C CYS A 136 -6.40 -4.94 1.39
N GLY A 137 -6.44 -4.87 0.05
CA GLY A 137 -5.80 -3.86 -0.76
C GLY A 137 -6.34 -2.46 -0.47
N GLY A 138 -7.65 -2.32 -0.26
CA GLY A 138 -8.31 -1.08 0.13
C GLY A 138 -7.86 -0.61 1.52
N MET A 139 -7.88 -1.50 2.51
CA MET A 139 -7.39 -1.23 3.86
C MET A 139 -5.91 -0.82 3.84
N GLY A 140 -5.07 -1.60 3.16
CA GLY A 140 -3.64 -1.34 3.02
C GLY A 140 -3.33 -0.04 2.30
N THR A 141 -4.12 0.33 1.29
CA THR A 141 -3.98 1.61 0.58
C THR A 141 -4.38 2.78 1.46
N ALA A 142 -5.46 2.68 2.23
CA ALA A 142 -5.85 3.71 3.19
C ALA A 142 -4.76 3.97 4.23
N ALA A 143 -4.20 2.90 4.83
CA ALA A 143 -3.11 3.04 5.79
C ALA A 143 -1.82 3.56 5.16
N PHE A 144 -1.52 3.16 3.92
CA PHE A 144 -0.37 3.65 3.20
C PHE A 144 -0.47 5.15 2.91
N VAL A 145 -1.62 5.63 2.46
CA VAL A 145 -1.87 7.07 2.25
C VAL A 145 -1.73 7.82 3.58
N ALA A 146 -2.29 7.29 4.67
CA ALA A 146 -2.14 7.89 6.00
C ALA A 146 -0.66 7.96 6.44
N LEU A 147 0.15 6.93 6.17
CA LEU A 147 1.58 6.93 6.41
C LEU A 147 2.29 8.03 5.62
N LEU A 148 2.01 8.15 4.32
CA LEU A 148 2.59 9.20 3.47
C LEU A 148 2.27 10.59 4.01
N MET A 149 1.01 10.81 4.38
CA MET A 149 0.56 12.08 4.97
C MET A 149 1.23 12.37 6.31
N ALA A 150 1.37 11.37 7.19
CA ALA A 150 2.03 11.52 8.48
C ALA A 150 3.54 11.82 8.35
N MET A 151 4.17 11.44 7.25
CA MET A 151 5.57 11.78 6.96
C MET A 151 5.74 13.19 6.39
N CYS A 152 4.68 13.79 5.86
CA CYS A 152 4.73 15.13 5.29
C CYS A 152 4.72 16.21 6.39
N ASP A 153 5.50 17.26 6.17
CA ASP A 153 5.42 18.49 6.95
C ASP A 153 4.21 19.32 6.51
N HIS A 154 3.47 19.87 7.47
CA HIS A 154 2.28 20.69 7.24
C HIS A 154 2.55 21.90 6.31
N ARG A 155 3.79 22.40 6.27
CA ARG A 155 4.20 23.52 5.41
C ARG A 155 4.32 23.14 3.93
N TYR A 156 4.55 21.85 3.64
CA TYR A 156 4.89 21.36 2.29
C TYR A 156 4.10 20.10 1.89
N THR A 157 2.95 19.86 2.53
CA THR A 157 2.22 18.59 2.44
C THR A 157 1.94 18.13 1.01
N ALA A 158 1.46 19.03 0.15
CA ALA A 158 1.11 18.69 -1.22
C ALA A 158 2.32 18.21 -2.04
N THR A 159 3.44 18.95 -1.99
CA THR A 159 4.66 18.59 -2.73
C THR A 159 5.29 17.30 -2.18
N GLN A 160 5.41 17.18 -0.85
CA GLN A 160 6.00 15.99 -0.23
C GLN A 160 5.14 14.75 -0.47
N TYR A 161 3.81 14.87 -0.39
CA TYR A 161 2.93 13.76 -0.72
C TYR A 161 3.07 13.35 -2.19
N ALA A 162 3.12 14.31 -3.12
CA ALA A 162 3.34 14.03 -4.54
C ALA A 162 4.69 13.33 -4.80
N LEU A 163 5.75 13.75 -4.11
CA LEU A 163 7.07 13.13 -4.20
C LEU A 163 7.03 11.68 -3.69
N LEU A 164 6.52 11.47 -2.49
CA LEU A 164 6.50 10.16 -1.83
C LEU A 164 5.59 9.17 -2.55
N SER A 165 4.42 9.63 -3.03
CA SER A 165 3.51 8.81 -3.84
C SER A 165 4.11 8.45 -5.20
N SER A 166 4.84 9.38 -5.83
CA SER A 166 5.58 9.09 -7.07
C SER A 166 6.68 8.05 -6.84
N LEU A 167 7.43 8.15 -5.74
CA LEU A 167 8.44 7.15 -5.39
C LEU A 167 7.81 5.77 -5.13
N ALA A 168 6.70 5.72 -4.41
CA ALA A 168 5.93 4.49 -4.20
C ALA A 168 5.46 3.88 -5.54
N ALA A 169 5.07 4.71 -6.51
CA ALA A 169 4.70 4.26 -7.85
C ALA A 169 5.91 3.70 -8.62
N LEU A 170 7.08 4.33 -8.54
CA LEU A 170 8.32 3.83 -9.18
C LEU A 170 8.67 2.42 -8.71
N GLY A 171 8.56 2.14 -7.41
CA GLY A 171 8.80 0.79 -6.87
C GLY A 171 7.96 -0.30 -7.57
N ARG A 172 6.71 0.02 -7.91
CA ARG A 172 5.80 -0.92 -8.61
C ARG A 172 6.19 -1.14 -10.08
N ILE A 173 6.77 -0.16 -10.74
CA ILE A 173 7.15 -0.25 -12.16
C ILE A 173 8.28 -1.27 -12.36
N PHE A 174 9.25 -1.33 -11.44
CA PHE A 174 10.36 -2.30 -11.53
C PHE A 174 9.91 -3.75 -11.30
N VAL A 175 8.85 -3.94 -10.53
CA VAL A 175 8.29 -5.26 -10.21
C VAL A 175 7.64 -5.90 -11.44
N ALA A 176 7.01 -5.10 -12.31
CA ALA A 176 6.18 -5.63 -13.36
C ALA A 176 6.94 -6.55 -14.36
N PRO A 177 8.09 -6.16 -14.94
CA PRO A 177 8.85 -7.04 -15.83
C PRO A 177 9.39 -8.29 -15.14
N THR A 178 9.82 -8.16 -13.89
CA THR A 178 10.44 -9.27 -13.14
C THR A 178 9.44 -10.35 -12.75
N SER A 179 8.17 -9.97 -12.50
CA SER A 179 7.15 -10.92 -12.06
C SER A 179 6.86 -12.02 -13.09
N GLY A 180 6.87 -11.68 -14.38
CA GLY A 180 6.68 -12.64 -15.49
C GLY A 180 7.75 -13.74 -15.52
N TYR A 181 9.02 -13.35 -15.45
CA TYR A 181 10.13 -14.31 -15.41
C TYR A 181 10.07 -15.21 -14.18
N VAL A 182 9.70 -14.66 -13.02
CA VAL A 182 9.57 -15.46 -11.79
C VAL A 182 8.48 -16.52 -11.98
N VAL A 183 7.29 -16.15 -12.45
CA VAL A 183 6.20 -17.13 -12.58
C VAL A 183 6.48 -18.20 -13.64
N GLU A 184 7.18 -17.87 -14.72
CA GLU A 184 7.62 -18.85 -15.72
C GLU A 184 8.59 -19.87 -15.12
N SER A 185 9.41 -19.47 -14.15
CA SER A 185 10.41 -20.35 -13.52
C SER A 185 9.87 -21.21 -12.37
N VAL A 186 8.96 -20.69 -11.53
CA VAL A 186 8.49 -21.39 -10.31
C VAL A 186 7.00 -21.75 -10.33
N GLY A 187 6.24 -21.28 -11.32
CA GLY A 187 4.80 -21.48 -11.42
C GLY A 187 3.96 -20.57 -10.51
N TRP A 188 2.64 -20.61 -10.71
CA TRP A 188 1.70 -19.68 -10.09
C TRP A 188 1.62 -19.78 -8.57
N ALA A 189 1.51 -20.99 -8.02
CA ALA A 189 1.36 -21.18 -6.58
C ALA A 189 2.59 -20.65 -5.81
N VAL A 190 3.79 -21.03 -6.24
CA VAL A 190 5.04 -20.56 -5.62
C VAL A 190 5.23 -19.06 -5.82
N PHE A 191 4.81 -18.51 -6.96
CA PHE A 191 4.81 -17.06 -7.17
C PHE A 191 4.02 -16.31 -6.10
N PHE A 192 2.77 -16.70 -5.82
CA PHE A 192 1.96 -16.05 -4.78
C PHE A 192 2.48 -16.29 -3.35
N LEU A 193 3.16 -17.41 -3.10
CA LEU A 193 3.89 -17.59 -1.85
C LEU A 193 5.05 -16.59 -1.74
N LEU A 194 5.83 -16.42 -2.80
CA LEU A 194 6.93 -15.47 -2.85
C LEU A 194 6.42 -14.03 -2.65
N THR A 195 5.27 -13.66 -3.21
CA THR A 195 4.70 -12.32 -2.99
C THR A 195 4.27 -12.09 -1.54
N ALA A 196 3.83 -13.13 -0.83
CA ALA A 196 3.57 -13.05 0.61
C ALA A 196 4.88 -12.93 1.41
N ILE A 197 5.94 -13.66 1.02
CA ILE A 197 7.26 -13.59 1.66
C ILE A 197 7.91 -12.22 1.45
N THR A 198 7.77 -11.59 0.27
CA THR A 198 8.33 -10.27 -0.01
C THR A 198 7.65 -9.14 0.79
N ALA A 199 6.50 -9.38 1.41
CA ALA A 199 5.90 -8.46 2.37
C ALA A 199 6.60 -8.48 3.75
N LEU A 200 7.28 -9.57 4.11
CA LEU A 200 7.92 -9.74 5.42
C LEU A 200 9.01 -8.70 5.72
N PRO A 201 9.92 -8.33 4.79
CA PRO A 201 10.88 -7.26 5.03
C PRO A 201 10.21 -5.92 5.34
N GLY A 202 9.11 -5.59 4.66
CA GLY A 202 8.33 -4.38 4.90
C GLY A 202 7.71 -4.38 6.30
N LEU A 203 7.10 -5.50 6.71
CA LEU A 203 6.52 -5.66 8.05
C LEU A 203 7.58 -5.65 9.16
N TRP A 204 8.71 -6.32 8.94
CA TRP A 204 9.82 -6.31 9.88
C TRP A 204 10.37 -4.90 10.08
N MET A 205 10.52 -4.15 8.98
CA MET A 205 10.99 -2.79 9.02
C MET A 205 9.97 -1.86 9.70
N LEU A 206 8.67 -2.05 9.44
CA LEU A 206 7.60 -1.36 10.16
C LEU A 206 7.70 -1.59 11.68
N TRP A 207 7.93 -2.84 12.11
CA TRP A 207 8.11 -3.19 13.51
C TRP A 207 9.38 -2.57 14.14
N ARG A 208 10.48 -2.55 13.38
CA ARG A 208 11.76 -1.97 13.82
C ARG A 208 11.68 -0.46 14.04
N TRP A 209 10.83 0.22 13.26
CA TRP A 209 10.63 1.68 13.27
C TRP A 209 9.33 2.10 13.98
N ARG A 210 8.70 1.20 14.75
CA ARG A 210 7.40 1.45 15.40
C ARG A 210 7.33 2.73 16.22
N LEU A 211 8.40 3.07 16.95
CA LEU A 211 8.43 4.25 17.83
C LEU A 211 8.40 5.54 17.02
N GLU A 212 9.13 5.59 15.91
CA GLU A 212 9.14 6.73 14.98
C GLU A 212 7.76 6.89 14.34
N ILE A 213 7.15 5.78 13.89
CA ILE A 213 5.84 5.81 13.23
C ILE A 213 4.71 6.21 14.18
N THR A 214 4.75 5.75 15.43
CA THR A 214 3.81 6.20 16.45
C THR A 214 4.01 7.69 16.77
N GLY A 215 5.25 8.17 16.82
CA GLY A 215 5.55 9.60 16.99
C GLY A 215 5.06 10.47 15.83
N LEU A 216 5.03 9.95 14.59
CA LEU A 216 4.48 10.68 13.44
C LEU A 216 2.97 10.93 13.57
N SER A 217 2.22 10.02 14.21
CA SER A 217 0.79 10.22 14.47
C SER A 217 0.50 11.16 15.64
N GLU A 218 1.48 11.44 16.50
CA GLU A 218 1.33 12.29 17.71
C GLU A 218 1.70 13.77 17.48
N SER A 219 2.13 14.17 16.27
CA SER A 219 2.46 15.56 15.93
C SER A 219 1.18 16.43 15.80
N PRO A 220 1.13 17.65 16.38
CA PRO A 220 0.00 18.15 17.16
C PRO A 220 -1.15 18.70 16.30
N ALA A 221 -2.12 17.84 15.99
CA ALA A 221 -3.50 18.26 15.70
C ALA A 221 -4.47 17.98 16.88
N GLU A 222 -3.99 17.31 17.94
CA GLU A 222 -4.78 16.91 19.11
C GLU A 222 -4.49 17.74 20.38
N ALA A 223 -3.66 18.79 20.27
CA ALA A 223 -3.39 19.74 21.33
C ALA A 223 -4.16 21.06 21.11
N ALA A 224 -5.48 20.97 20.97
CA ALA A 224 -6.36 22.11 21.16
C ALA A 224 -7.31 21.78 22.33
N PRO A 225 -7.18 22.45 23.49
CA PRO A 225 -8.17 22.38 24.55
C PRO A 225 -9.50 23.04 24.16
#